data_AF-A0A2S6EUD7-F1
#
_entry.id   AF-A0A2S6EUD7-F1
#
_cell.length_a   1.000
_cell.length_b   1.000
_cell.length_c   1.000
_cell.angle_alpha   90.00
_cell.angle_beta   90.00
_cell.angle_gamma   90.00
#
_symmetry.space_group_name_H-M   'P 1'
#
loop_
_entity.id
_entity.type
_entity.pdbx_description
1 polymer ?
#
loop_
_entity_poly.entity_id
_entity_poly.type
_entity_poly.pdbx_seq_one_letter_code
_entity_poly.pdbx_strand_id
1 'polypeptide(L)'
;MISGELLINGVIYIIIGAFAGIMAGALGVGGGLIVVPGLVYIFQHSQVIPEDILMHVAAGCSLAVMIFTSYASLKAHNKMDEILLPLFKKLCPGLVLGTILGSIMASFIPTHLLKIIFGLFLLGVAMKMLLDVRVSHTDKFPGYWLNTLVSSSIGSISGLLGVGGGVIIIPYLTYCGIPVRKIAAVSNLGTFAVGLVGTIMFMITGTLDMAKISYSTGYIYWPAVLGVAIPSSLIAPFGAKLNYLLPVNYLRYGFIVILITTAIHMFL
;
A
#
# COMPACT_ATOMS: atom_id res chain seq x y z
N MET A 1 -11.82 0.53 28.02
CA MET A 1 -10.86 1.34 27.23
C MET A 1 -10.95 1.05 25.74
N ILE A 2 -10.86 -0.21 25.29
CA ILE A 2 -10.92 -0.60 23.86
C ILE A 2 -12.20 -0.13 23.15
N SER A 3 -13.37 -0.28 23.80
CA SER A 3 -14.65 0.16 23.24
C SER A 3 -14.74 1.68 23.11
N GLY A 4 -14.14 2.45 24.01
CA GLY A 4 -14.13 3.92 23.96
C GLY A 4 -13.28 4.46 22.82
N GLU A 5 -12.08 3.92 22.62
CA GLU A 5 -11.19 4.37 21.54
C GLU A 5 -11.62 3.88 20.17
N LEU A 6 -12.16 2.65 20.06
CA LEU A 6 -12.74 2.18 18.81
C LEU A 6 -14.00 2.99 18.44
N LEU A 7 -14.73 3.51 19.42
CA LEU A 7 -15.86 4.43 19.17
C LEU A 7 -15.39 5.84 18.81
N ILE A 8 -14.34 6.37 19.45
CA ILE A 8 -13.80 7.72 19.19
C ILE A 8 -13.06 7.77 17.84
N ASN A 9 -12.16 6.82 17.58
CA ASN A 9 -11.37 6.75 16.35
C ASN A 9 -12.06 5.95 15.24
N GLY A 10 -13.14 5.24 15.54
CA GLY A 10 -13.87 4.39 14.60
C GLY A 10 -14.32 5.15 13.36
N VAL A 11 -14.81 6.38 13.53
CA VAL A 11 -15.20 7.24 12.41
C VAL A 11 -14.01 7.54 11.51
N ILE A 12 -12.85 7.85 12.08
CA ILE A 12 -11.63 8.15 11.32
C ILE A 12 -11.12 6.90 10.59
N TYR A 13 -11.13 5.73 11.24
CA TYR A 13 -10.79 4.46 10.59
C TYR A 13 -11.71 4.14 9.41
N ILE A 14 -13.02 4.40 9.56
CA ILE A 14 -14.01 4.21 8.49
C ILE A 14 -13.74 5.15 7.32
N ILE A 15 -13.47 6.43 7.58
CA ILE A 15 -13.17 7.42 6.54
C ILE A 15 -11.88 7.03 5.79
N ILE A 16 -10.80 6.71 6.51
CA ILE A 16 -9.53 6.26 5.91
C ILE A 16 -9.76 5.00 5.08
N GLY A 17 -10.46 4.01 5.63
CA GLY A 17 -10.76 2.75 4.94
C GLY A 17 -11.59 2.98 3.68
N ALA A 18 -12.61 3.83 3.75
CA ALA A 18 -13.42 4.21 2.61
C ALA A 18 -12.59 4.83 1.48
N PHE A 19 -11.81 5.87 1.79
CA PHE A 19 -10.93 6.52 0.80
C PHE A 19 -9.88 5.56 0.24
N ALA A 20 -9.24 4.77 1.10
CA ALA A 20 -8.28 3.76 0.69
C ALA A 20 -8.92 2.71 -0.23
N GLY A 21 -10.18 2.32 0.05
CA GLY A 21 -10.93 1.36 -0.76
C GLY A 21 -11.25 1.93 -2.14
N ILE A 22 -11.77 3.16 -2.21
CA ILE A 22 -12.05 3.84 -3.50
C ILE A 22 -10.78 3.92 -4.34
N MET A 23 -9.66 4.36 -3.75
CA MET A 23 -8.40 4.48 -4.48
C MET A 23 -7.80 3.13 -4.88
N ALA A 24 -7.86 2.12 -4.00
CA ALA A 24 -7.40 0.77 -4.32
C ALA A 24 -8.20 0.18 -5.48
N GLY A 25 -9.52 0.32 -5.46
CA GLY A 25 -10.40 -0.14 -6.53
C GLY A 25 -10.21 0.62 -7.85
N ALA A 26 -10.19 1.95 -7.80
CA ALA A 26 -10.16 2.79 -8.99
C ALA A 26 -8.79 2.84 -9.67
N LEU A 27 -7.71 2.97 -8.89
CA LEU A 27 -6.35 3.15 -9.41
C LEU A 27 -5.53 1.85 -9.37
N GLY A 28 -5.94 0.83 -8.61
CA GLY A 28 -5.17 -0.42 -8.45
C GLY A 28 -3.91 -0.27 -7.59
N VAL A 29 -3.82 0.81 -6.81
CA VAL A 29 -2.63 1.24 -6.06
C VAL A 29 -2.56 0.62 -4.65
N GLY A 30 -3.60 -0.09 -4.22
CA GLY A 30 -3.60 -0.83 -2.95
C GLY A 30 -3.92 0.00 -1.70
N GLY A 31 -4.26 1.29 -1.80
CA GLY A 31 -4.72 2.09 -0.66
C GLY A 31 -3.65 2.43 0.40
N GLY A 32 -2.50 1.76 0.41
CA GLY A 32 -1.42 1.97 1.40
C GLY A 32 -0.90 3.40 1.51
N LEU A 33 -0.90 4.14 0.39
CA LEU A 33 -0.55 5.56 0.37
C LEU A 33 -1.48 6.45 1.22
N ILE A 34 -2.70 5.99 1.51
CA ILE A 34 -3.67 6.66 2.39
C ILE A 34 -3.66 6.01 3.77
N VAL A 35 -3.56 4.67 3.83
CA VAL A 35 -3.66 3.93 5.08
C VAL A 35 -2.48 4.24 6.01
N VAL A 36 -1.23 4.19 5.53
CA VAL A 36 -0.04 4.50 6.37
C VAL A 36 -0.15 5.86 7.05
N PRO A 37 -0.32 6.99 6.33
CA PRO A 37 -0.39 8.30 6.98
C PRO A 37 -1.64 8.48 7.84
N GLY A 38 -2.77 7.91 7.42
CA GLY A 38 -3.99 7.93 8.23
C GLY A 38 -3.80 7.21 9.57
N LEU A 39 -3.11 6.07 9.57
CA LEU A 39 -2.77 5.35 10.80
C LEU A 39 -1.74 6.11 11.63
N VAL A 40 -0.73 6.72 11.02
CA VAL A 40 0.23 7.59 11.72
C VAL A 40 -0.50 8.69 12.49
N TYR A 41 -1.43 9.37 11.82
CA TYR A 41 -2.23 10.44 12.43
C TYR A 41 -3.04 9.93 13.63
N ILE A 42 -3.71 8.79 13.49
CA ILE A 42 -4.51 8.21 14.59
C ILE A 42 -3.62 7.79 15.77
N PHE A 43 -2.50 7.13 15.49
CA PHE A 43 -1.59 6.64 16.54
C PHE A 43 -0.92 7.78 17.31
N GLN A 44 -0.57 8.88 16.64
CA GLN A 44 -0.03 10.07 17.30
C GLN A 44 -1.04 10.68 18.30
N HIS A 45 -2.33 10.70 17.96
CA HIS A 45 -3.36 11.30 18.81
C HIS A 45 -3.88 10.36 19.90
N SER A 46 -3.81 9.04 19.68
CA SER A 46 -4.34 8.05 20.62
C SER A 46 -3.36 7.68 21.74
N GLN A 47 -2.06 8.00 21.58
CA GLN A 47 -0.97 7.68 22.54
C GLN A 47 -0.82 6.18 22.91
N VAL A 48 -1.53 5.27 22.23
CA VAL A 48 -1.44 3.81 22.45
C VAL A 48 -0.11 3.25 21.96
N ILE A 49 0.42 3.83 20.88
CA ILE A 49 1.63 3.37 20.21
C ILE A 49 2.76 4.36 20.54
N PRO A 50 3.90 3.87 21.06
CA PRO A 50 5.10 4.67 21.27
C PRO A 50 5.60 5.33 19.98
N GLU A 51 6.06 6.58 20.07
CA GLU A 51 6.46 7.38 18.90
C GLU A 51 7.66 6.80 18.14
N ASP A 52 8.54 6.07 18.85
CA ASP A 52 9.75 5.43 18.35
C ASP A 52 9.47 4.26 17.40
N ILE A 53 8.32 3.60 17.53
CA ILE A 53 7.91 2.49 16.65
C ILE A 53 6.76 2.86 15.71
N LEU A 54 6.19 4.06 15.85
CA LEU A 54 4.93 4.46 15.22
C LEU A 54 4.87 4.21 13.71
N MET A 55 5.93 4.51 12.95
CA MET A 55 5.96 4.26 11.51
C MET A 55 6.01 2.77 11.15
N HIS A 56 6.71 1.96 11.95
CA HIS A 56 6.77 0.51 11.77
C HIS A 56 5.38 -0.11 11.93
N VAL A 57 4.63 0.38 12.92
CA VAL A 57 3.27 -0.08 13.20
C VAL A 57 2.31 0.32 12.10
N ALA A 58 2.37 1.58 11.66
CA ALA A 58 1.55 2.06 10.56
C ALA A 58 1.84 1.30 9.26
N ALA A 59 3.12 1.04 8.94
CA ALA A 59 3.52 0.27 7.78
C ALA A 59 3.04 -1.19 7.85
N GLY A 60 3.25 -1.87 8.98
CA GLY A 60 2.80 -3.26 9.20
C GLY A 60 1.28 -3.40 9.13
N CYS A 61 0.55 -2.50 9.80
CA CYS A 61 -0.91 -2.48 9.74
C CYS A 61 -1.44 -2.21 8.32
N SER A 62 -0.80 -1.29 7.58
CA SER A 62 -1.17 -0.97 6.20
C SER A 62 -1.00 -2.18 5.27
N LEU A 63 0.10 -2.93 5.40
CA LEU A 63 0.32 -4.17 4.66
C LEU A 63 -0.75 -5.23 4.99
N ALA A 64 -1.14 -5.33 6.26
CA ALA A 64 -2.20 -6.25 6.68
C ALA A 64 -3.57 -5.85 6.10
N VAL A 65 -3.91 -4.56 6.15
CA VAL A 65 -5.13 -4.01 5.51
C VAL A 65 -5.14 -4.34 4.01
N MET A 66 -3.99 -4.22 3.35
CA MET A 66 -3.85 -4.44 1.92
C MET A 66 -4.19 -5.85 1.44
N ILE A 67 -4.03 -6.86 2.30
CA ILE A 67 -4.45 -8.23 2.01
C ILE A 67 -5.96 -8.26 1.73
N PHE A 68 -6.75 -7.65 2.61
CA PHE A 68 -8.21 -7.63 2.50
C PHE A 68 -8.70 -6.75 1.35
N THR A 69 -8.11 -5.56 1.18
CA THR A 69 -8.54 -4.59 0.17
C THR A 69 -8.18 -5.05 -1.25
N SER A 70 -7.00 -5.62 -1.43
CA SER A 70 -6.55 -6.16 -2.71
C SER A 70 -7.37 -7.39 -3.09
N TYR A 71 -7.66 -8.27 -2.13
CA TYR A 71 -8.52 -9.43 -2.36
C TYR A 71 -9.93 -9.02 -2.81
N ALA A 72 -10.56 -8.06 -2.11
CA ALA A 72 -11.87 -7.53 -2.51
C ALA A 72 -11.84 -6.87 -3.90
N SER A 73 -10.78 -6.12 -4.20
CA SER A 73 -10.56 -5.48 -5.52
C SER A 73 -10.40 -6.50 -6.64
N LEU A 74 -9.69 -7.61 -6.39
CA LEU A 74 -9.51 -8.71 -7.33
C LEU A 74 -10.84 -9.39 -7.66
N LYS A 75 -11.66 -9.66 -6.63
CA LYS A 75 -13.00 -10.26 -6.83
C LYS A 75 -13.92 -9.36 -7.64
N ALA A 76 -13.81 -8.04 -7.48
CA ALA A 76 -14.59 -7.07 -8.25
C ALA A 76 -14.15 -6.99 -9.72
N HIS A 77 -12.86 -7.17 -10.00
CA HIS A 77 -12.33 -7.32 -11.35
C HIS A 77 -12.57 -8.77 -11.83
N ASN A 78 -13.84 -9.10 -12.06
CA ASN A 78 -14.36 -10.46 -12.28
C ASN A 78 -13.93 -11.14 -13.60
N LYS A 79 -12.86 -10.66 -14.24
CA LYS A 79 -12.25 -11.21 -15.44
C LYS A 79 -10.75 -10.95 -15.39
N MET A 80 -10.01 -11.79 -14.66
CA MET A 80 -8.60 -11.97 -14.98
C MET A 80 -8.55 -12.77 -16.28
N ASP A 81 -8.11 -12.14 -17.37
CA ASP A 81 -7.70 -12.90 -18.54
C ASP A 81 -6.60 -13.89 -18.09
N GLU A 82 -6.72 -15.18 -18.42
CA GLU A 82 -5.72 -16.22 -18.10
C GLU A 82 -4.29 -15.81 -18.52
N ILE A 83 -4.20 -14.92 -19.51
CA ILE A 83 -2.97 -14.36 -20.07
C ILE A 83 -2.17 -13.51 -19.07
N LEU A 84 -2.77 -13.01 -17.98
CA LEU A 84 -2.12 -12.12 -17.01
C LEU A 84 -1.44 -12.84 -15.84
N LEU A 85 -1.82 -14.09 -15.57
CA LEU A 85 -1.21 -14.91 -14.52
C LEU A 85 0.27 -15.23 -14.79
N PRO A 86 0.70 -15.56 -16.03
CA PRO A 86 2.11 -15.70 -16.38
C PRO A 86 2.94 -14.45 -16.09
N LEU A 87 2.38 -13.26 -16.29
CA LEU A 87 3.07 -12.00 -16.00
C LEU A 87 3.28 -11.83 -14.50
N PHE A 88 2.24 -12.05 -13.70
CA PHE A 88 2.36 -12.02 -12.24
C PHE A 88 3.40 -13.03 -11.74
N LYS A 89 3.41 -14.26 -12.28
CA LYS A 89 4.41 -15.30 -11.93
C LYS A 89 5.85 -14.84 -12.17
N LYS A 90 6.10 -14.01 -13.20
CA LYS A 90 7.42 -13.43 -13.45
C LYS A 90 7.79 -12.33 -12.44
N LEU A 91 6.84 -11.55 -11.95
CA LEU A 91 7.06 -10.46 -10.99
C LEU A 91 7.19 -10.97 -9.54
N CYS A 92 6.35 -11.95 -9.19
CA CYS A 92 6.16 -12.48 -7.85
C CYS A 92 7.46 -12.83 -7.12
N PRO A 93 8.42 -13.60 -7.68
CA PRO A 93 9.62 -13.99 -6.93
C PRO A 93 10.45 -12.78 -6.49
N GLY A 94 10.64 -11.78 -7.37
CA GLY A 94 11.32 -10.56 -6.99
C GLY A 94 10.51 -9.73 -6.00
N LEU A 95 9.18 -9.58 -6.18
CA LEU A 95 8.35 -8.87 -5.21
C LEU A 95 8.45 -9.47 -3.81
N VAL A 96 8.37 -10.80 -3.69
CA VAL A 96 8.48 -11.52 -2.41
C VAL A 96 9.86 -11.30 -1.79
N LEU A 97 10.94 -11.58 -2.54
CA LEU A 97 12.31 -11.40 -2.06
C LEU A 97 12.57 -9.96 -1.62
N GLY A 98 12.17 -9.00 -2.46
CA GLY A 98 12.27 -7.58 -2.15
C GLY A 98 11.51 -7.22 -0.90
N THR A 99 10.26 -7.69 -0.75
CA THR A 99 9.44 -7.37 0.43
C THR A 99 10.07 -7.90 1.71
N ILE A 100 10.65 -9.10 1.68
CA ILE A 100 11.39 -9.65 2.84
C ILE A 100 12.55 -8.73 3.19
N LEU A 101 13.39 -8.39 2.21
CA LEU A 101 14.55 -7.52 2.42
C LEU A 101 14.14 -6.13 2.93
N GLY A 102 13.12 -5.52 2.31
CA GLY A 102 12.61 -4.20 2.69
C GLY A 102 11.99 -4.17 4.08
N SER A 103 11.23 -5.20 4.46
CA SER A 103 10.62 -5.29 5.79
C SER A 103 11.66 -5.53 6.89
N ILE A 104 12.70 -6.33 6.60
CA ILE A 104 13.84 -6.49 7.51
C ILE A 104 14.58 -5.15 7.64
N MET A 105 14.88 -4.49 6.52
CA MET A 105 15.57 -3.21 6.52
C MET A 105 14.78 -2.14 7.29
N ALA A 106 13.45 -2.17 7.22
CA ALA A 106 12.60 -1.28 8.01
C ALA A 106 12.91 -1.38 9.51
N SER A 107 13.05 -2.60 10.05
CA SER A 107 13.32 -2.82 11.48
C SER A 107 14.66 -2.27 11.98
N PHE A 108 15.58 -1.93 11.08
CA PHE A 108 16.86 -1.29 11.43
C PHE A 108 16.85 0.23 11.25
N ILE A 109 15.78 0.81 10.70
CA ILE A 109 15.69 2.23 10.40
C ILE A 109 14.84 2.93 11.46
N PRO A 110 15.35 3.96 12.15
CA PRO A 110 14.57 4.67 13.15
C PRO A 110 13.35 5.37 12.52
N THR A 111 12.27 5.46 13.28
CA THR A 111 10.98 6.03 12.82
C THR A 111 11.12 7.40 12.16
N HIS A 112 11.99 8.28 12.66
CA HIS A 112 12.21 9.60 12.04
C HIS A 112 12.75 9.51 10.60
N LEU A 113 13.73 8.65 10.35
CA LEU A 113 14.23 8.44 8.99
C LEU A 113 13.17 7.77 8.11
N LEU A 114 12.39 6.84 8.66
CA LEU A 114 11.31 6.20 7.92
C LEU A 114 10.22 7.20 7.51
N LYS A 115 9.89 8.19 8.37
CA LYS A 115 9.01 9.32 8.04
C LYS A 115 9.56 10.14 6.86
N ILE A 116 10.84 10.50 6.88
CA ILE A 116 11.48 11.28 5.82
C ILE A 116 11.48 10.51 4.49
N ILE A 117 11.89 9.24 4.50
CA ILE A 117 11.90 8.38 3.30
C ILE A 117 10.48 8.24 2.75
N PHE A 118 9.49 8.02 3.63
CA PHE A 118 8.09 7.95 3.23
C PHE A 118 7.60 9.27 2.62
N GLY A 119 7.87 10.42 3.25
CA GLY A 119 7.49 11.74 2.74
C GLY A 119 8.12 12.04 1.36
N LEU A 120 9.41 11.74 1.17
CA LEU A 120 10.07 11.87 -0.13
C LEU A 120 9.45 10.95 -1.18
N PHE A 121 9.10 9.72 -0.79
CA PHE A 121 8.41 8.78 -1.67
C PHE A 121 7.03 9.32 -2.10
N LEU A 122 6.23 9.84 -1.17
CA LEU A 122 4.94 10.46 -1.48
C LEU A 122 5.08 11.63 -2.46
N LEU A 123 6.06 12.51 -2.26
CA LEU A 123 6.35 13.62 -3.19
C LEU A 123 6.74 13.09 -4.57
N GLY A 124 7.60 12.07 -4.64
CA GLY A 124 8.00 11.46 -5.91
C GLY A 124 6.80 10.89 -6.68
N VAL A 125 5.88 10.21 -5.98
CA VAL A 125 4.65 9.68 -6.57
C VAL A 125 3.72 10.81 -7.04
N ALA A 126 3.52 11.84 -6.21
CA ALA A 126 2.70 13.00 -6.54
C ALA A 126 3.22 13.74 -7.78
N MET A 127 4.53 14.01 -7.83
CA MET A 127 5.19 14.68 -8.96
C MET A 127 5.04 13.86 -10.24
N LYS A 128 5.23 12.54 -10.17
CA LYS A 128 5.03 11.65 -11.32
C LYS A 128 3.59 11.70 -11.85
N MET A 129 2.60 11.69 -10.97
CA MET A 129 1.19 11.76 -11.37
C MET A 129 0.84 13.13 -11.96
N LEU A 130 1.46 14.21 -11.47
CA LEU A 130 1.26 15.57 -11.94
C LEU A 130 1.87 15.82 -13.33
N LEU A 131 3.08 15.30 -13.57
CA LEU A 131 3.80 15.49 -14.83
C LEU A 131 3.24 14.65 -15.99
N ASP A 132 2.26 13.77 -15.74
CA ASP A 132 1.67 12.81 -16.70
C ASP A 132 2.72 12.21 -17.64
N VAL A 133 3.90 11.85 -17.11
CA VAL A 133 5.04 11.42 -17.94
C VAL A 133 4.63 10.15 -18.67
N ARG A 134 4.25 10.29 -19.94
CA ARG A 134 3.94 9.18 -20.83
C ARG A 134 5.25 8.49 -21.14
N VAL A 135 5.51 7.40 -20.42
CA VAL A 135 6.75 6.65 -20.59
C VAL A 135 6.74 6.02 -21.99
N SER A 136 7.82 6.24 -22.75
CA SER A 136 8.02 5.65 -24.07
C SER A 136 7.83 4.14 -23.99
N HIS A 137 6.93 3.58 -24.81
CA HIS A 137 6.62 2.16 -24.81
C HIS A 137 7.82 1.35 -25.29
N THR A 138 8.16 0.29 -24.55
CA THR A 138 9.05 -0.77 -25.07
C THR A 138 8.19 -1.98 -25.38
N ASP A 139 8.20 -2.47 -26.62
CA ASP A 139 7.47 -3.70 -27.01
C ASP A 139 8.11 -5.00 -26.49
N LYS A 140 9.22 -4.89 -25.73
CA LYS A 140 9.97 -6.03 -25.20
C LYS A 140 9.87 -6.07 -23.69
N PHE A 141 9.21 -7.11 -23.18
CA PHE A 141 9.26 -7.41 -21.75
C PHE A 141 10.70 -7.78 -21.35
N PRO A 142 11.26 -7.21 -20.26
CA PRO A 142 12.64 -7.45 -19.88
C PRO A 142 12.90 -8.93 -19.57
N GLY A 143 14.16 -9.36 -19.77
CA GLY A 143 14.59 -10.71 -19.42
C GLY A 143 14.38 -11.03 -17.94
N TYR A 144 14.31 -12.33 -17.62
CA TYR A 144 13.97 -12.83 -16.29
C TYR A 144 14.77 -12.17 -15.15
N TRP A 145 16.09 -12.00 -15.33
CA TRP A 145 16.98 -11.46 -14.32
C TRP A 145 16.72 -9.96 -14.05
N LEU A 146 16.64 -9.15 -15.10
CA LEU A 146 16.34 -7.72 -14.97
C LEU A 146 14.94 -7.49 -14.38
N ASN A 147 13.96 -8.28 -14.81
CA ASN A 147 12.61 -8.21 -14.27
C ASN A 147 12.57 -8.54 -12.77
N THR A 148 13.33 -9.55 -12.34
CA THR A 148 13.43 -9.94 -10.93
C THR A 148 14.12 -8.86 -10.10
N LEU A 149 15.16 -8.21 -10.64
CA LEU A 149 15.84 -7.11 -9.97
C LEU A 149 14.90 -5.91 -9.78
N VAL A 150 14.20 -5.51 -10.84
CA VAL A 150 13.23 -4.40 -10.76
C VAL A 150 12.08 -4.73 -9.81
N SER A 151 11.50 -5.93 -9.90
CA SER A 151 10.42 -6.33 -8.99
C SER A 151 10.88 -6.51 -7.55
N SER A 152 12.16 -6.84 -7.32
CA SER A 152 12.78 -6.83 -5.99
C SER A 152 12.94 -5.42 -5.44
N SER A 153 13.36 -4.44 -6.24
CA SER A 153 13.38 -3.04 -5.80
C SER A 153 11.98 -2.54 -5.46
N ILE A 154 10.98 -2.89 -6.27
CA ILE A 154 9.57 -2.58 -6.00
C ILE A 154 9.13 -3.19 -4.67
N GLY A 155 9.37 -4.49 -4.48
CA GLY A 155 9.04 -5.20 -3.24
C GLY A 155 9.74 -4.59 -2.03
N SER A 156 11.01 -4.22 -2.17
CA SER A 156 11.80 -3.62 -1.09
C SER A 156 11.24 -2.29 -0.63
N ILE A 157 10.92 -1.39 -1.57
CA ILE A 157 10.29 -0.10 -1.24
C ILE A 157 8.91 -0.33 -0.61
N SER A 158 8.16 -1.30 -1.13
CA SER A 158 6.80 -1.62 -0.66
C SER A 158 6.80 -2.16 0.78
N GLY A 159 7.69 -3.12 1.06
CA GLY A 159 7.89 -3.68 2.40
C GLY A 159 8.46 -2.65 3.38
N LEU A 160 9.41 -1.83 2.94
CA LEU A 160 10.02 -0.79 3.76
C LEU A 160 9.00 0.26 4.23
N LEU A 161 8.15 0.71 3.31
CA LEU A 161 7.24 1.83 3.55
C LEU A 161 5.82 1.40 3.94
N GLY A 162 5.52 0.10 3.87
CA GLY A 162 4.17 -0.42 4.06
C GLY A 162 3.18 0.09 3.02
N VAL A 163 3.66 0.41 1.81
CA VAL A 163 2.85 0.84 0.67
C VAL A 163 2.74 -0.30 -0.31
N GLY A 164 1.55 -0.53 -0.86
CA GLY A 164 1.33 -1.59 -1.83
C GLY A 164 2.21 -1.40 -3.06
N GLY A 165 2.75 -2.51 -3.58
CA GLY A 165 3.60 -2.49 -4.78
C GLY A 165 2.92 -1.87 -6.00
N GLY A 166 1.58 -1.77 -5.99
CA GLY A 166 0.81 -1.23 -7.10
C GLY A 166 1.22 0.16 -7.59
N VAL A 167 1.63 1.06 -6.68
CA VAL A 167 2.13 2.41 -7.03
C VAL A 167 3.23 2.36 -8.08
N ILE A 168 4.13 1.37 -7.97
CA ILE A 168 5.33 1.24 -8.80
C ILE A 168 5.13 0.16 -9.87
N ILE A 169 4.38 -0.90 -9.59
CA ILE A 169 4.03 -1.95 -10.56
C ILE A 169 3.27 -1.35 -11.74
N ILE A 170 2.27 -0.49 -11.50
CA ILE A 170 1.46 0.09 -12.57
C ILE A 170 2.31 0.81 -13.63
N PRO A 171 3.15 1.79 -13.26
CA PRO A 171 3.95 2.49 -14.24
C PRO A 171 5.08 1.63 -14.83
N TYR A 172 5.62 0.66 -14.09
CA TYR A 172 6.58 -0.30 -14.62
C TYR A 172 5.96 -1.14 -15.74
N LEU A 173 4.77 -1.71 -15.51
CA LEU A 173 4.08 -2.49 -16.53
C LEU A 173 3.60 -1.64 -17.72
N THR A 174 3.24 -0.38 -17.48
CA THR A 174 2.90 0.57 -18.54
C THR A 174 4.12 0.86 -19.42
N TYR A 175 5.30 1.00 -18.82
CA TYR A 175 6.57 1.16 -19.53
C TYR A 175 6.90 -0.07 -20.40
N CYS A 176 6.64 -1.27 -19.88
CA CYS A 176 6.76 -2.53 -20.64
C CYS A 176 5.69 -2.76 -21.72
N GLY A 177 4.87 -1.73 -22.05
CA GLY A 177 3.90 -1.79 -23.14
C GLY A 177 2.59 -2.52 -22.81
N ILE A 178 2.32 -2.82 -21.54
CA ILE A 178 1.11 -3.55 -21.15
C ILE A 178 -0.09 -2.58 -21.13
N PRO A 179 -1.24 -2.94 -21.71
CA PRO A 179 -2.40 -2.05 -21.74
C PRO A 179 -2.92 -1.78 -20.33
N VAL A 180 -3.11 -0.50 -20.00
CA VAL A 180 -3.51 0.01 -18.67
C VAL A 180 -4.74 -0.70 -18.09
N ARG A 181 -5.71 -1.07 -18.93
CA ARG A 181 -6.92 -1.82 -18.52
C ARG A 181 -6.62 -3.15 -17.83
N LYS A 182 -5.50 -3.79 -18.16
CA LYS A 182 -5.09 -5.10 -17.62
C LYS A 182 -4.16 -5.00 -16.42
N ILE A 183 -3.52 -3.84 -16.22
CA ILE A 183 -2.48 -3.64 -15.21
C ILE A 183 -3.07 -3.68 -13.79
N ALA A 184 -4.28 -3.14 -13.59
CA ALA A 184 -4.90 -3.04 -12.26
C ALA A 184 -5.04 -4.41 -11.55
N ALA A 185 -5.41 -5.46 -12.29
CA ALA A 185 -5.53 -6.80 -11.74
C ALA A 185 -4.18 -7.39 -11.30
N VAL A 186 -3.14 -7.26 -12.15
CA VAL A 186 -1.78 -7.76 -11.84
C VAL A 186 -1.15 -6.97 -10.69
N SER A 187 -1.41 -5.68 -10.64
CA SER A 187 -1.01 -4.77 -9.56
C SER A 187 -1.63 -5.19 -8.22
N ASN A 188 -2.94 -5.50 -8.19
CA ASN A 188 -3.62 -5.95 -6.98
C ASN A 188 -3.13 -7.34 -6.53
N LEU A 189 -2.78 -8.26 -7.45
CA LEU A 189 -2.12 -9.53 -7.10
C LEU A 189 -0.73 -9.30 -6.49
N GLY A 190 0.06 -8.40 -7.09
CA GLY A 190 1.35 -7.99 -6.55
C GLY A 190 1.22 -7.42 -5.15
N THR A 191 0.25 -6.51 -4.96
CA THR A 191 -0.03 -5.89 -3.67
C THR A 191 -0.52 -6.90 -2.64
N PHE A 192 -1.34 -7.87 -3.03
CA PHE A 192 -1.78 -8.96 -2.15
C PHE A 192 -0.59 -9.82 -1.70
N ALA A 193 0.30 -10.20 -2.62
CA ALA A 193 1.50 -10.99 -2.29
C ALA A 193 2.46 -10.23 -1.37
N VAL A 194 2.76 -8.96 -1.70
CA VAL A 194 3.57 -8.07 -0.86
C VAL A 194 2.93 -7.87 0.51
N GLY A 195 1.61 -7.67 0.56
CA GLY A 195 0.84 -7.53 1.79
C GLY A 195 0.99 -8.75 2.69
N LEU A 196 0.81 -9.96 2.16
CA LEU A 196 0.99 -11.21 2.91
C LEU A 196 2.41 -11.36 3.47
N VAL A 197 3.42 -11.25 2.61
CA VAL A 197 4.81 -11.45 3.00
C VAL A 197 5.25 -10.36 3.99
N GLY A 198 4.96 -9.10 3.68
CA GLY A 198 5.29 -7.98 4.55
C GLY A 198 4.62 -8.08 5.91
N THR A 199 3.31 -8.40 5.95
CA THR A 199 2.58 -8.65 7.20
C THR A 199 3.29 -9.69 8.07
N ILE A 200 3.65 -10.84 7.50
CA ILE A 200 4.38 -11.89 8.22
C ILE A 200 5.73 -11.36 8.74
N MET A 201 6.48 -10.61 7.92
CA MET A 201 7.76 -10.05 8.35
C MET A 201 7.61 -9.05 9.50
N PHE A 202 6.64 -8.14 9.45
CA PHE A 202 6.38 -7.17 10.53
C PHE A 202 5.80 -7.83 11.80
N MET A 203 5.08 -8.96 11.67
CA MET A 203 4.71 -9.80 12.82
C MET A 203 5.94 -10.37 13.51
N ILE A 204 6.95 -10.81 12.75
CA ILE A 204 8.18 -11.42 13.28
C ILE A 204 9.11 -10.35 13.87
N THR A 205 9.36 -9.26 13.15
CA THR A 205 10.36 -8.25 13.54
C THR A 205 9.94 -7.43 14.75
N GLY A 206 8.65 -7.13 14.91
CA GLY A 206 8.15 -6.28 16.00
C GLY A 206 7.80 -7.02 17.30
N THR A 207 8.09 -8.31 17.42
CA THR A 207 7.61 -9.15 18.55
C THR A 207 8.02 -8.60 19.91
N LEU A 208 9.24 -8.09 20.06
CA LEU A 208 9.77 -7.59 21.32
C LEU A 208 9.19 -6.21 21.68
N ASP A 209 9.15 -5.29 20.71
CA ASP A 209 8.72 -3.91 20.91
C ASP A 209 7.23 -3.82 21.29
N MET A 210 6.44 -4.74 20.76
CA MET A 210 4.98 -4.75 20.91
C MET A 210 4.46 -5.71 21.98
N ALA A 211 5.34 -6.37 22.74
CA ALA A 211 4.96 -7.41 23.70
C ALA A 211 4.03 -6.90 24.82
N LYS A 212 4.07 -5.60 25.15
CA LYS A 212 3.28 -4.99 26.22
C LYS A 212 1.96 -4.38 25.76
N ILE A 213 1.76 -4.23 24.46
CA ILE A 213 0.56 -3.62 23.89
C ILE A 213 -0.49 -4.71 23.70
N SER A 214 -1.72 -4.48 24.16
CA SER A 214 -2.80 -5.46 24.01
C SER A 214 -3.30 -5.49 22.56
N TYR A 215 -3.64 -6.67 22.05
CA TYR A 215 -4.15 -6.88 20.68
C TYR A 215 -3.18 -6.49 19.56
N SER A 216 -1.87 -6.50 19.84
CA SER A 216 -0.82 -6.43 18.82
C SER A 216 -0.19 -7.80 18.57
N THR A 217 0.32 -8.00 17.36
CA THR A 217 1.16 -9.15 17.01
C THR A 217 2.32 -8.64 16.16
N GLY A 218 3.50 -8.55 16.79
CA GLY A 218 4.58 -7.74 16.24
C GLY A 218 4.12 -6.30 16.01
N TYR A 219 4.56 -5.68 14.92
CA TYR A 219 4.15 -4.32 14.54
C TYR A 219 2.71 -4.22 13.99
N ILE A 220 1.86 -5.22 14.21
CA ILE A 220 0.48 -5.21 13.73
C ILE A 220 -0.48 -5.00 14.88
N TYR A 221 -1.20 -3.89 14.86
CA TYR A 221 -2.26 -3.57 15.80
C TYR A 221 -3.63 -3.91 15.19
N TRP A 222 -4.19 -5.06 15.60
CA TRP A 222 -5.39 -5.63 14.99
C TRP A 222 -6.64 -4.73 15.02
N PRO A 223 -6.92 -3.94 16.07
CA PRO A 223 -8.07 -3.04 16.08
C PRO A 223 -8.03 -2.00 14.95
N ALA A 224 -6.85 -1.44 14.66
CA ALA A 224 -6.69 -0.52 13.52
C ALA A 224 -6.81 -1.25 12.18
N VAL A 225 -6.23 -2.46 12.06
CA VAL A 225 -6.35 -3.27 10.85
C VAL A 225 -7.81 -3.57 10.54
N LEU A 226 -8.59 -4.06 11.51
CA LEU A 226 -10.01 -4.37 11.30
C LEU A 226 -10.83 -3.10 11.04
N GLY A 227 -10.56 -2.02 11.79
CA GLY A 227 -11.25 -0.74 11.63
C GLY A 227 -11.10 -0.15 10.23
N VAL A 228 -9.96 -0.35 9.58
CA VAL A 228 -9.70 0.15 8.21
C VAL A 228 -10.05 -0.89 7.14
N ALA A 229 -9.72 -2.17 7.36
CA ALA A 229 -9.89 -3.24 6.37
C ALA A 229 -11.35 -3.54 6.05
N ILE A 230 -12.24 -3.53 7.06
CA ILE A 230 -13.68 -3.79 6.86
C ILE A 230 -14.29 -2.75 5.90
N PRO A 231 -14.26 -1.43 6.20
CA PRO A 231 -14.81 -0.43 5.30
C PRO A 231 -14.09 -0.40 3.95
N SER A 232 -12.77 -0.59 3.94
CA SER A 232 -12.00 -0.57 2.69
C SER A 232 -12.33 -1.73 1.75
N SER A 233 -12.50 -2.95 2.29
CA SER A 233 -12.88 -4.12 1.49
C SER A 233 -14.31 -4.03 0.95
N LEU A 234 -15.24 -3.42 1.69
CA LEU A 234 -16.60 -3.19 1.22
C LEU A 234 -16.67 -2.15 0.09
N ILE A 235 -15.84 -1.10 0.18
CA ILE A 235 -15.87 0.04 -0.74
C ILE A 235 -14.99 -0.19 -1.98
N ALA A 236 -13.94 -1.03 -1.87
CA ALA A 236 -13.04 -1.31 -2.99
C ALA A 236 -13.71 -1.80 -4.28
N PRO A 237 -14.72 -2.70 -4.25
CA PRO A 237 -15.48 -3.07 -5.44
C PRO A 237 -16.21 -1.90 -6.11
N PHE A 238 -16.70 -0.94 -5.31
CA PHE A 238 -17.33 0.27 -5.84
C PHE A 238 -16.31 1.19 -6.50
N GLY A 239 -15.12 1.34 -5.91
CA GLY A 239 -14.00 2.06 -6.52
C GLY A 239 -13.61 1.51 -7.89
N ALA A 240 -13.56 0.17 -8.02
CA ALA A 240 -13.29 -0.49 -9.30
C ALA A 240 -14.35 -0.19 -10.37
N LYS A 241 -15.63 -0.15 -9.99
CA LYS A 241 -16.73 0.22 -10.89
C LYS A 241 -16.74 1.71 -11.23
N LEU A 242 -16.33 2.56 -10.29
CA LEU A 242 -16.30 4.02 -10.46
C LEU A 242 -15.34 4.47 -11.56
N ASN A 243 -14.31 3.68 -11.86
CA ASN A 243 -13.39 3.89 -12.99
C ASN A 243 -14.11 3.91 -14.36
N TYR A 244 -15.33 3.33 -14.47
CA TYR A 244 -16.15 3.42 -15.69
C TYR A 244 -17.07 4.65 -15.73
N LEU A 245 -17.30 5.32 -14.60
CA LEU A 245 -18.26 6.41 -14.45
C LEU A 245 -17.60 7.79 -14.30
N LEU A 246 -16.40 7.85 -13.73
CA LEU A 246 -15.67 9.10 -13.52
C LEU A 246 -14.41 9.19 -14.41
N PRO A 247 -14.09 10.38 -14.95
CA PRO A 247 -12.81 10.60 -15.60
C PRO A 247 -11.68 10.41 -14.58
N VAL A 248 -10.75 9.50 -14.88
CA VAL A 248 -9.59 9.14 -14.03
C VAL A 248 -8.79 10.38 -13.57
N ASN A 249 -8.84 11.46 -14.35
CA ASN A 249 -8.14 12.71 -14.07
C ASN A 249 -8.59 13.38 -12.76
N TYR A 250 -9.88 13.40 -12.44
CA TYR A 250 -10.37 14.05 -11.20
C TYR A 250 -9.92 13.28 -9.95
N LEU A 251 -10.00 11.95 -10.00
CA LEU A 251 -9.50 11.08 -8.93
C LEU A 251 -7.99 11.22 -8.76
N ARG A 252 -7.26 11.34 -9.87
CA ARG A 252 -5.81 11.58 -9.88
C ARG A 252 -5.45 12.90 -9.17
N TYR A 253 -6.09 14.02 -9.52
CA TYR A 253 -5.75 15.32 -8.91
C TYR A 253 -6.10 15.38 -7.43
N GLY A 254 -7.26 14.86 -7.01
CA GLY A 254 -7.61 14.76 -5.60
C GLY A 254 -6.58 13.94 -4.81
N PHE A 255 -6.12 12.84 -5.39
CA PHE A 255 -5.08 12.01 -4.79
C PHE A 255 -3.73 12.72 -4.67
N ILE A 256 -3.31 13.45 -5.70
CA ILE A 256 -2.07 14.26 -5.68
C ILE A 256 -2.09 15.25 -4.51
N VAL A 257 -3.21 15.96 -4.30
CA VAL A 257 -3.34 16.92 -3.19
C VAL A 257 -3.14 16.21 -1.86
N ILE A 258 -3.81 15.07 -1.64
CA ILE A 258 -3.67 14.27 -0.42
C ILE A 258 -2.22 13.82 -0.21
N LEU A 259 -1.52 13.37 -1.25
CA LEU A 259 -0.13 12.94 -1.14
C LEU A 259 0.80 14.09 -0.75
N ILE A 260 0.64 15.27 -1.36
CA ILE A 260 1.47 16.44 -1.07
C ILE A 260 1.22 16.92 0.36
N THR A 261 -0.04 17.06 0.78
CA THR A 261 -0.37 17.50 2.14
C THR A 261 0.17 16.52 3.18
N THR A 262 0.05 15.22 2.90
CA THR A 262 0.59 14.18 3.76
C THR A 262 2.10 14.21 3.83
N ALA A 263 2.78 14.40 2.69
CA ALA A 263 4.24 14.46 2.66
C ALA A 263 4.77 15.64 3.48
N ILE A 264 4.13 16.80 3.38
CA ILE A 264 4.47 17.98 4.20
C ILE A 264 4.29 17.64 5.68
N HIS A 265 3.20 16.99 6.06
CA HIS A 265 2.96 16.58 7.45
C HIS A 265 4.00 15.57 7.97
N MET A 266 4.61 14.75 7.10
CA MET A 266 5.67 13.81 7.51
C MET A 266 7.03 14.49 7.76
N PHE A 267 7.24 15.70 7.22
CA PHE A 267 8.46 16.49 7.44
C PHE A 267 8.36 17.44 8.63
N LEU A 268 7.15 17.75 9.08
CA LEU A 268 6.87 18.55 10.27
C LEU A 268 6.90 17.68 11.53
#